data_AF-A0A661VGY9-F1
#
_entry.id   AF-A0A661VGY9-F1
#
_cell.length_a   1.000
_cell.length_b   1.000
_cell.length_c   1.000
_cell.angle_alpha   90.00
_cell.angle_beta   90.00
_cell.angle_gamma   90.00
#
_symmetry.space_group_name_H-M   'P 1'
#
loop_
_entity.id
_entity.type
_entity.pdbx_description
1 polymer ?
#
loop_
_entity_poly.entity_id
_entity_poly.type
_entity_poly.pdbx_seq_one_letter_code
_entity_poly.pdbx_strand_id
1 'polypeptide(L)'
;MHLIIQGITAEPQRVHNLKFIYELLDSYPAQIGMHKVSPPQVSQYQIPNTHQPIVSGFVLLAESHISIHFFPRRSYLNIDVFSCKEFEPQKVLQDLKQRFRLKEVKTYLLERPPSTLSLPEGGFANAPHSRRFCESASCSRG
;
A
#
# COMPACT_ATOMS: atom_id res chain seq x y z
N MET A 1 8.60 -1.84 8.21
CA MET A 1 7.51 -0.84 8.31
C MET A 1 6.44 -1.11 7.25
N HIS A 2 5.16 -1.06 7.62
CA HIS A 2 4.04 -1.31 6.71
C HIS A 2 3.01 -0.19 6.81
N LEU A 3 2.93 0.63 5.75
CA LEU A 3 1.94 1.69 5.61
C LEU A 3 0.75 1.17 4.82
N ILE A 4 -0.43 1.18 5.43
CA ILE A 4 -1.69 0.77 4.82
C ILE A 4 -2.47 2.05 4.53
N ILE A 5 -2.82 2.28 3.27
CA ILE A 5 -3.57 3.45 2.81
C ILE A 5 -4.88 2.98 2.22
N GLN A 6 -5.97 3.52 2.72
CA GLN A 6 -7.31 3.33 2.22
C GLN A 6 -7.81 4.68 1.74
N GLY A 7 -8.41 4.79 0.57
CA GLY A 7 -8.88 6.08 0.10
C GLY A 7 -9.94 6.05 -0.99
N ILE A 8 -10.59 7.18 -1.17
CA ILE A 8 -11.58 7.41 -2.23
C ILE A 8 -10.97 8.34 -3.28
N THR A 9 -10.87 7.90 -4.53
CA THR A 9 -10.30 8.68 -5.63
C THR A 9 -11.34 9.56 -6.33
N ALA A 10 -10.91 10.75 -6.74
CA ALA A 10 -11.67 11.62 -7.64
C ALA A 10 -11.57 11.24 -9.12
N GLU A 11 -10.60 10.40 -9.50
CA GLU A 11 -10.27 10.05 -10.88
C GLU A 11 -10.26 8.53 -11.09
N PRO A 12 -11.41 7.83 -10.98
CA PRO A 12 -11.47 6.36 -11.10
C PRO A 12 -10.94 5.84 -12.44
N GLN A 13 -11.11 6.62 -13.52
CA GLN A 13 -10.62 6.27 -14.86
C GLN A 13 -9.08 6.18 -14.93
N ARG A 14 -8.37 6.99 -14.12
CA ARG A 14 -6.90 6.92 -14.03
C ARG A 14 -6.46 5.57 -13.47
N VAL A 15 -7.18 5.06 -12.48
CA VAL A 15 -6.87 3.79 -11.82
C VAL A 15 -7.19 2.59 -12.72
N HIS A 16 -8.19 2.71 -13.59
CA HIS A 16 -8.51 1.71 -14.61
C HIS A 16 -7.46 1.59 -15.72
N ASN A 17 -6.56 2.57 -15.84
CA ASN A 17 -5.43 2.46 -16.75
C ASN A 17 -4.39 1.49 -16.17
N LEU A 18 -4.38 0.24 -16.65
CA LEU A 18 -3.44 -0.79 -16.19
C LEU A 18 -1.98 -0.40 -16.41
N LYS A 19 -1.69 0.38 -17.46
CA LYS A 19 -0.36 0.90 -17.72
C LYS A 19 0.08 1.88 -16.63
N PHE A 20 -0.83 2.75 -16.16
CA PHE A 20 -0.54 3.65 -15.04
C PHE A 20 -0.19 2.87 -13.76
N ILE A 21 -0.97 1.82 -13.44
CA ILE A 21 -0.70 0.98 -12.26
C ILE A 21 0.63 0.23 -12.40
N TYR A 22 0.89 -0.33 -13.59
CA TYR A 22 2.13 -1.02 -13.88
C TYR A 22 3.34 -0.08 -13.74
N GLU A 23 3.34 1.06 -14.42
CA GLU A 23 4.45 2.04 -14.40
C GLU A 23 4.70 2.61 -13.00
N LEU A 24 3.62 2.84 -12.24
CA LEU A 24 3.74 3.20 -10.84
C LEU A 24 4.45 2.10 -10.06
N LEU A 25 3.96 0.85 -10.07
CA LEU A 25 4.59 -0.25 -9.34
C LEU A 25 6.01 -0.57 -9.84
N ASP A 26 6.31 -0.26 -11.10
CA ASP A 26 7.61 -0.52 -11.70
C ASP A 26 8.68 0.47 -11.23
N SER A 27 8.30 1.74 -11.08
CA SER A 27 9.21 2.85 -10.75
C SER A 27 9.19 3.27 -9.29
N TYR A 28 8.06 3.10 -8.60
CA TYR A 28 7.85 3.60 -7.25
C TYR A 28 8.78 3.00 -6.20
N PRO A 29 9.09 1.67 -6.22
CA PRO A 29 10.05 1.09 -5.29
C PRO A 29 11.37 1.89 -5.24
N ALA A 30 11.96 2.23 -6.38
CA ALA A 30 13.21 2.99 -6.44
C ALA A 30 13.07 4.40 -5.86
N GLN A 31 11.93 5.07 -6.08
CA GLN A 31 11.65 6.42 -5.56
C GLN A 31 11.61 6.47 -4.03
N ILE A 32 11.26 5.35 -3.39
CA ILE A 32 11.22 5.22 -1.93
C ILE A 32 12.44 4.45 -1.36
N GLY A 33 13.51 4.29 -2.14
CA GLY A 33 14.76 3.64 -1.70
C GLY A 33 14.71 2.10 -1.65
N MET A 34 13.73 1.50 -2.31
CA MET A 34 13.50 0.06 -2.34
C MET A 34 13.87 -0.57 -3.69
N HIS A 35 14.14 -1.86 -3.67
CA HIS A 35 14.48 -2.63 -4.85
C HIS A 35 13.42 -3.71 -5.06
N LYS A 36 12.82 -3.71 -6.25
CA LYS A 36 11.95 -4.80 -6.70
C LYS A 36 12.78 -6.01 -7.11
N VAL A 37 12.24 -7.20 -6.90
CA VAL A 37 12.86 -8.47 -7.28
C VAL A 37 12.16 -9.17 -8.45
N SER A 38 11.00 -8.64 -8.86
CA SER A 38 10.28 -9.08 -10.05
C SER A 38 9.64 -7.88 -10.76
N PRO A 39 9.25 -8.03 -12.04
CA PRO A 39 8.32 -7.11 -12.67
C PRO A 39 6.98 -7.05 -11.91
N PRO A 40 6.27 -5.91 -11.94
CA PRO A 40 4.92 -5.82 -11.40
C PRO A 40 3.95 -6.78 -12.12
N GLN A 41 2.97 -7.28 -11.39
CA GLN A 41 1.82 -7.99 -11.92
C GLN A 41 0.59 -7.11 -11.77
N VAL A 42 -0.15 -6.91 -12.86
CA VAL A 42 -1.39 -6.13 -12.86
C VAL A 42 -2.47 -6.94 -13.55
N SER A 43 -3.60 -7.12 -12.87
CA SER A 43 -4.71 -7.97 -13.33
C SER A 43 -6.04 -7.27 -13.11
N GLN A 44 -7.01 -7.61 -13.96
CA GLN A 44 -8.40 -7.23 -13.78
C GLN A 44 -9.23 -8.44 -13.40
N TYR A 45 -10.12 -8.28 -12.42
CA TYR A 45 -11.14 -9.27 -12.09
C TYR A 45 -12.52 -8.71 -12.47
N GLN A 46 -13.15 -9.35 -13.45
CA GLN A 46 -14.49 -9.01 -13.87
C GLN A 46 -15.50 -9.54 -12.84
N ILE A 47 -16.21 -8.63 -12.16
CA ILE A 47 -17.30 -9.04 -11.28
C ILE A 47 -18.50 -9.43 -12.17
N PRO A 48 -19.14 -10.59 -11.94
CA PRO A 48 -20.37 -10.94 -12.63
C PRO A 48 -21.42 -9.83 -12.49
N ASN A 49 -22.10 -9.50 -13.59
CA ASN A 49 -23.15 -8.48 -13.63
C ASN A 49 -22.69 -7.05 -13.30
N THR A 50 -21.40 -6.72 -13.45
CA THR A 50 -20.91 -5.33 -13.41
C THR A 50 -20.20 -4.95 -14.71
N HIS A 51 -20.23 -3.67 -15.06
CA HIS A 51 -19.53 -3.15 -16.24
C HIS A 51 -18.10 -2.67 -15.95
N GLN A 52 -17.65 -2.76 -14.69
CA GLN A 52 -16.36 -2.22 -14.25
C GLN A 52 -15.60 -3.29 -13.46
N PRO A 53 -14.42 -3.74 -13.93
CA PRO A 53 -13.62 -4.75 -13.25
C PRO A 53 -12.87 -4.16 -12.05
N ILE A 54 -12.60 -4.99 -11.05
CA ILE A 54 -11.63 -4.67 -9.99
C ILE A 54 -10.23 -4.68 -10.61
N VAL A 55 -9.43 -3.67 -10.32
CA VAL A 55 -8.01 -3.64 -10.72
C VAL A 55 -7.15 -4.02 -9.52
N SER A 56 -6.25 -4.97 -9.71
CA SER A 56 -5.26 -5.37 -8.71
C SER A 56 -3.87 -5.26 -9.30
N GLY A 57 -2.94 -4.66 -8.56
CA GLY A 57 -1.54 -4.54 -8.91
C GLY A 57 -0.64 -4.96 -7.75
N PHE A 58 0.48 -5.61 -8.04
CA PHE A 58 1.40 -6.10 -7.03
C PHE A 58 2.84 -6.11 -7.55
N VAL A 59 3.82 -5.74 -6.72
CA VAL A 59 5.25 -5.90 -7.01
C VAL A 59 5.98 -6.47 -5.81
N LEU A 60 6.82 -7.48 -6.05
CA LEU A 60 7.66 -8.08 -5.04
C LEU A 60 8.90 -7.21 -4.78
N LEU A 61 9.17 -6.99 -3.50
CA LEU A 61 10.45 -6.49 -3.00
C LEU A 61 11.19 -7.66 -2.34
N ALA A 62 12.47 -7.49 -2.02
CA ALA A 62 13.31 -8.60 -1.52
C ALA A 62 12.71 -9.38 -0.33
N GLU A 63 12.03 -8.70 0.59
CA GLU A 63 11.45 -9.29 1.80
C GLU A 63 10.05 -8.73 2.10
N SER A 64 9.41 -8.08 1.12
CA SER A 64 8.16 -7.35 1.32
C SER A 64 7.46 -7.12 -0.02
N HIS A 65 6.52 -6.16 -0.10
CA HIS A 65 5.78 -5.90 -1.33
C HIS A 65 5.12 -4.51 -1.34
N ILE A 66 4.70 -4.10 -2.54
CA ILE A 66 3.71 -3.03 -2.70
C ILE A 66 2.50 -3.60 -3.44
N SER A 67 1.30 -3.38 -2.91
CA SER A 67 0.04 -3.82 -3.52
C SER A 67 -0.93 -2.65 -3.71
N ILE A 68 -1.78 -2.74 -4.74
CA ILE A 68 -2.86 -1.79 -5.02
C ILE A 68 -4.09 -2.60 -5.40
N HIS A 69 -5.23 -2.30 -4.78
CA HIS A 69 -6.53 -2.83 -5.18
C HIS A 69 -7.53 -1.69 -5.36
N PHE A 70 -8.23 -1.70 -6.49
CA PHE A 70 -9.24 -0.70 -6.82
C PHE A 70 -10.62 -1.32 -6.97
N PHE A 71 -11.58 -0.76 -6.22
CA PHE A 71 -12.97 -1.17 -6.20
C PHE A 71 -13.83 -0.09 -6.89
N PRO A 72 -14.16 -0.26 -8.17
CA PRO A 72 -14.76 0.80 -9.00
C PRO A 72 -16.09 1.34 -8.47
N ARG A 73 -16.96 0.46 -7.95
CA ARG A 73 -18.30 0.86 -7.46
C ARG A 73 -18.26 1.91 -6.35
N ARG A 74 -17.16 2.00 -5.61
CA ARG A 74 -16.97 2.93 -4.49
C ARG A 74 -15.88 3.97 -4.76
N SER A 75 -15.27 3.95 -5.95
CA SER A 75 -14.02 4.69 -6.24
C SER A 75 -12.97 4.48 -5.15
N TYR A 76 -12.90 3.26 -4.59
CA TYR A 76 -12.14 2.96 -3.38
C TYR A 76 -10.84 2.23 -3.70
N LEU A 77 -9.77 2.63 -3.03
CA LEU A 77 -8.42 2.10 -3.16
C LEU A 77 -7.94 1.53 -1.83
N ASN A 78 -7.32 0.36 -1.89
CA ASN A 78 -6.42 -0.15 -0.86
C ASN A 78 -5.01 -0.16 -1.44
N ILE A 79 -4.06 0.42 -0.72
CA ILE A 79 -2.64 0.43 -1.10
C ILE A 79 -1.82 0.00 0.12
N ASP A 80 -1.00 -1.02 -0.06
CA ASP A 80 -0.02 -1.44 0.94
C ASP A 80 1.38 -1.08 0.47
N VAL A 81 2.10 -0.29 1.27
CA VAL A 81 3.55 -0.07 1.10
C VAL A 81 4.24 -0.76 2.25
N PHE A 82 4.68 -2.00 2.01
CA PHE A 82 5.38 -2.81 2.98
C PHE A 82 6.86 -2.90 2.62
N SER A 83 7.71 -2.51 3.57
CA SER A 83 9.17 -2.53 3.41
C SER A 83 9.87 -3.00 4.68
N CYS A 84 10.96 -3.75 4.53
CA CYS A 84 11.90 -4.03 5.63
C CYS A 84 12.77 -2.82 5.99
N LYS A 85 13.06 -1.95 5.03
CA LYS A 85 13.76 -0.67 5.27
C LYS A 85 12.78 0.42 5.68
N GLU A 86 13.23 1.34 6.52
CA GLU A 86 12.44 2.52 6.87
C GLU A 86 12.27 3.45 5.66
N PHE A 87 11.15 4.18 5.65
CA PHE A 87 10.84 5.24 4.70
C PHE A 87 10.07 6.33 5.44
N GLU A 88 9.86 7.50 4.82
CA GLU A 88 9.06 8.57 5.42
C GLU A 88 7.57 8.36 5.08
N PRO A 89 6.73 7.84 6.00
CA PRO A 89 5.37 7.43 5.66
C PRO A 89 4.49 8.61 5.23
N GLN A 90 4.74 9.81 5.75
CA GLN A 90 4.02 11.02 5.35
C GLN A 90 4.35 11.42 3.90
N LYS A 91 5.62 11.31 3.47
CA LYS A 91 6.00 11.61 2.08
C LYS A 91 5.35 10.62 1.11
N VAL A 92 5.40 9.33 1.45
CA VAL A 92 4.73 8.26 0.68
C VAL A 92 3.22 8.51 0.61
N LEU A 93 2.58 8.82 1.74
CA LEU A 93 1.16 9.11 1.80
C LEU A 93 0.80 10.31 0.92
N GLN A 94 1.52 11.43 1.01
CA GLN A 94 1.22 12.62 0.21
C GLN A 94 1.41 12.39 -1.29
N ASP A 95 2.49 11.71 -1.67
CA ASP A 95 2.75 11.39 -3.08
C ASP A 95 1.64 10.47 -3.65
N LEU A 96 1.29 9.38 -2.94
CA LEU A 96 0.22 8.49 -3.39
C LEU A 96 -1.15 9.18 -3.39
N LYS A 97 -1.43 10.05 -2.42
CA LYS A 97 -2.63 10.90 -2.42
C LYS A 97 -2.72 11.75 -3.68
N GLN A 98 -1.62 12.37 -4.10
CA GLN A 98 -1.59 13.21 -5.30
C GLN A 98 -1.73 12.38 -6.58
N ARG A 99 -1.00 11.28 -6.71
CA ARG A 99 -1.02 10.41 -7.90
C ARG A 99 -2.40 9.80 -8.14
N PHE A 100 -3.03 9.28 -7.08
CA PHE A 100 -4.36 8.68 -7.12
C PHE A 100 -5.49 9.68 -6.94
N ARG A 101 -5.20 10.97 -6.72
CA ARG A 101 -6.22 12.00 -6.49
C ARG A 101 -7.20 11.62 -5.37
N LEU A 102 -6.66 11.16 -4.25
CA LEU A 102 -7.46 10.72 -3.11
C LEU A 102 -8.06 11.94 -2.40
N LYS A 103 -9.39 11.93 -2.23
CA LYS A 103 -10.15 12.98 -1.52
C LYS A 103 -10.32 12.64 -0.05
N GLU A 104 -10.67 11.39 0.23
CA GLU A 104 -10.79 10.85 1.58
C GLU A 104 -9.74 9.77 1.77
N VAL A 105 -9.09 9.78 2.93
CA VAL A 105 -7.99 8.87 3.22
C VAL A 105 -8.02 8.44 4.66
N LYS A 106 -7.88 7.13 4.87
CA LYS A 106 -7.60 6.52 6.16
C LYS A 106 -6.29 5.76 6.04
N THR A 107 -5.39 5.93 7.01
CA THR A 107 -4.08 5.29 6.95
C THR A 107 -3.67 4.69 8.28
N TYR A 108 -2.94 3.60 8.21
CA TYR A 108 -2.40 2.90 9.38
C TYR A 108 -0.92 2.66 9.17
N LEU A 109 -0.14 2.88 10.22
CA LEU A 109 1.27 2.51 10.25
C LEU A 109 1.45 1.34 11.20
N LEU A 110 1.95 0.24 10.65
CA LEU A 110 2.31 -0.95 11.39
C LEU A 110 3.82 -1.06 11.46
N GLU A 111 4.33 -1.19 12.68
CA GLU A 111 5.73 -1.52 12.90
C GLU A 111 5.90 -3.02 12.73
N ARG A 112 6.85 -3.39 11.88
CA ARG A 112 7.21 -4.79 11.63
C ARG A 112 8.62 -4.95 12.16
N PRO A 113 8.83 -5.77 13.20
CA PRO A 113 10.17 -6.02 13.72
C PRO A 113 11.07 -6.59 12.61
N PRO A 114 12.37 -6.24 12.57
CA PRO A 114 13.30 -6.83 11.62
C PRO A 114 13.33 -8.37 11.75
N SER A 115 13.52 -9.06 10.63
CA SER A 115 13.61 -10.53 10.55
C SER A 115 14.76 -11.13 11.39
N THR A 116 15.70 -10.29 11.82
CA THR A 116 16.85 -10.64 12.66
C THR A 116 16.53 -10.69 14.15
N LEU A 117 15.35 -10.24 14.59
CA LEU A 117 14.94 -10.44 15.98
C LEU A 117 14.62 -11.92 16.19
N SER A 118 15.35 -12.53 17.12
CA SER A 118 15.02 -13.86 17.63
C SER A 118 13.56 -13.91 18.02
N LEU A 119 12.86 -14.99 17.63
CA LEU A 119 11.50 -15.23 18.09
C LEU A 119 11.46 -15.13 19.63
N PRO A 120 10.49 -14.42 20.21
CA PRO A 120 10.34 -14.38 21.65
C PRO A 120 10.22 -15.81 22.19
N GLU A 121 10.79 -16.08 23.37
CA GLU A 121 10.48 -17.32 24.08
C GLU A 121 8.95 -17.38 24.31
N GLY A 122 8.30 -18.44 23.81
CA GLY A 122 6.83 -18.57 23.82
C GLY A 122 6.09 -18.00 22.60
N GLY A 123 6.81 -17.53 21.57
CA GLY A 123 6.21 -17.08 20.30
C GLY A 123 5.49 -15.74 20.38
N PHE A 124 4.58 -15.47 19.44
CA PHE A 124 3.89 -14.17 19.32
C PHE A 124 2.76 -13.94 20.34
N ALA A 125 2.55 -14.85 21.29
CA ALA A 125 1.44 -14.79 22.25
C ALA A 125 1.47 -13.54 23.15
N ASN A 126 2.67 -12.98 23.40
CA ASN A 126 2.88 -11.81 24.28
C ASN A 126 3.41 -10.58 23.53
N ALA A 127 3.40 -10.59 22.19
CA ALA A 127 3.92 -9.47 21.41
C ALA A 127 2.96 -8.26 21.48
N PRO A 128 3.44 -7.06 21.83
CA PRO A 128 2.59 -5.87 21.86
C PRO A 128 2.02 -5.57 20.47
N HIS A 129 0.71 -5.30 20.39
CA HIS A 129 0.08 -4.85 19.16
C HIS A 129 0.43 -3.38 18.89
N SER A 130 1.43 -3.11 18.04
CA SER A 130 1.80 -1.75 17.65
C SER A 130 1.04 -1.32 16.38
N ARG A 131 -0.13 -0.69 16.57
CA ARG A 131 -0.81 0.07 15.51
C ARG A 131 -0.75 1.55 15.82
N ARG A 132 -0.33 2.36 14.85
CA ARG A 132 -0.44 3.82 14.94
C ARG A 132 -1.37 4.33 13.86
N PHE A 133 -2.24 5.25 14.25
CA PHE A 133 -3.06 5.99 13.30
C PHE A 133 -2.30 7.26 12.92
N CYS A 134 -2.24 7.57 11.62
CA CYS A 134 -1.54 8.76 11.15
C CYS A 134 -2.54 9.69 10.45
N GLU A 135 -3.12 10.61 11.22
CA GLU A 135 -3.83 11.77 10.66
C GLU A 135 -2.85 12.94 10.69
N SER A 136 -2.79 13.71 9.61
CA SER A 136 -1.86 14.83 9.35
C SER A 136 -0.98 15.32 10.53
N ALA A 137 0.34 15.30 10.30
CA ALA A 137 1.44 15.81 11.14
C ALA A 137 1.82 15.05 12.42
N SER A 138 1.03 14.09 12.93
CA SER A 138 1.50 13.25 14.04
C SER A 138 0.85 11.86 14.04
N CYS A 139 1.65 10.80 14.23
CA CYS A 139 1.11 9.45 14.41
C CYS A 139 0.91 9.21 15.91
N SER A 140 -0.35 9.05 16.33
CA SER A 140 -0.72 8.73 17.71
C SER A 140 -0.88 7.22 17.91
N ARG A 141 -0.61 6.73 19.13
CA ARG A 141 -0.95 5.36 19.52
C ARG A 141 -2.47 5.31 19.77
N GLY A 142 -3.13 4.36 19.13
CA GLY A 142 -4.55 4.05 19.37
C GLY A 142 -4.70 2.87 20.32
#